data_AF-A0A0K2RRH7-F1
#
_entry.id   AF-A0A0K2RRH7-F1
#
_cell.length_a   1.000
_cell.length_b   1.000
_cell.length_c   1.000
_cell.angle_alpha   90.00
_cell.angle_beta   90.00
_cell.angle_gamma   90.00
#
_symmetry.space_group_name_H-M   'P 1'
#
loop_
_entity.id
_entity.type
_entity.pdbx_description
1 polymer ?
#
loop_
_entity_poly.entity_id
_entity_poly.type
_entity_poly.pdbx_seq_one_letter_code
_entity_poly.pdbx_strand_id
1 'polypeptide(L)'
;MWNPRKELGGNDEQTLLDSRVILWHGFCSVHKRFNVGQIEKARAEFPGVNVIVHPECPMEVVDAADGAGSTDFIKKAIAAATEPTTFAIGTEINMVNRLAAENPQHTIFCLDPVICPCSTMYRIHPGYLAWVLEELVEGRVVNRITVDDSVKDNAKIALERMLAARPL
;
A
#
# COMPACT_ATOMS: atom_id res chain seq x y z
N MET A 1 -22.44 -4.41 -10.91
CA MET A 1 -21.03 -3.98 -10.80
C MET A 1 -20.95 -3.06 -9.60
N TRP A 2 -20.17 -3.42 -8.58
CA TRP A 2 -20.04 -2.63 -7.36
C TRP A 2 -19.43 -1.25 -7.64
N ASN A 3 -20.08 -0.19 -7.18
CA ASN A 3 -19.62 1.19 -7.25
C ASN A 3 -19.61 1.82 -5.85
N PRO A 4 -18.44 2.06 -5.24
CA PRO A 4 -18.33 2.51 -3.85
C PRO A 4 -18.97 3.88 -3.58
N ARG A 5 -19.46 4.60 -4.62
CA ARG A 5 -20.18 5.87 -4.48
C ARG A 5 -21.68 5.76 -4.33
N LYS A 6 -22.24 4.59 -4.58
CA LYS A 6 -23.66 4.33 -4.39
C LYS A 6 -23.81 3.58 -3.09
N GLU A 7 -24.89 3.86 -2.37
CA GLU A 7 -25.28 3.05 -1.21
C GLU A 7 -25.26 1.57 -1.62
N LEU A 8 -24.61 0.73 -0.79
CA LEU A 8 -24.44 -0.70 -1.04
C LEU A 8 -23.80 -1.04 -2.41
N GLY A 9 -22.95 -0.15 -2.90
CA GLY A 9 -22.27 -0.35 -4.18
C GLY A 9 -23.18 -0.17 -5.40
N GLY A 10 -24.39 0.37 -5.22
CA GLY A 10 -25.43 0.43 -6.24
C GLY A 10 -26.17 -0.89 -6.43
N ASN A 11 -26.09 -1.77 -5.43
CA ASN A 11 -26.87 -3.00 -5.32
C ASN A 11 -27.85 -2.84 -4.15
N ASP A 12 -28.85 -3.70 -4.06
CA ASP A 12 -29.65 -3.84 -2.84
C ASP A 12 -28.93 -4.73 -1.81
N GLU A 13 -29.39 -4.64 -0.55
CA GLU A 13 -28.81 -5.39 0.58
C GLU A 13 -28.87 -6.89 0.35
N GLN A 14 -29.97 -7.38 -0.22
CA GLN A 14 -30.17 -8.80 -0.49
C GLN A 14 -29.13 -9.33 -1.49
N THR A 15 -28.84 -8.57 -2.56
CA THR A 15 -27.82 -8.92 -3.56
C THR A 15 -26.44 -9.06 -2.91
N LEU A 16 -26.12 -8.22 -1.92
CA LEU A 16 -24.85 -8.31 -1.21
C LEU A 16 -24.79 -9.52 -0.28
N LEU A 17 -25.87 -9.81 0.44
CA LEU A 17 -25.98 -10.98 1.30
C LEU A 17 -25.91 -12.28 0.50
N ASP A 18 -26.51 -12.30 -0.68
CA ASP A 18 -26.51 -13.45 -1.60
C ASP A 18 -25.19 -13.58 -2.39
N SER A 19 -24.35 -12.53 -2.39
CA SER A 19 -23.08 -12.54 -3.11
C SER A 19 -22.06 -13.45 -2.44
N ARG A 20 -21.49 -14.37 -3.22
CA ARG A 20 -20.42 -15.25 -2.73
C ARG A 20 -19.05 -14.60 -2.90
N VAL A 21 -18.41 -14.27 -1.78
CA VAL A 21 -16.99 -13.86 -1.78
C VAL A 21 -16.11 -15.11 -1.64
N ILE A 22 -15.26 -15.37 -2.64
CA ILE A 22 -14.30 -16.47 -2.59
C ILE A 22 -13.00 -15.92 -2.03
N LEU A 23 -12.70 -16.26 -0.78
CA LEU A 23 -11.47 -15.84 -0.12
C LEU A 23 -10.34 -16.82 -0.44
N TRP A 24 -9.23 -16.27 -0.91
CA TRP A 24 -7.96 -17.00 -0.98
C TRP A 24 -7.17 -16.74 0.30
N HIS A 25 -6.51 -17.76 0.86
CA HIS A 25 -5.69 -17.64 2.06
C HIS A 25 -4.34 -16.94 1.75
N GLY A 26 -4.40 -15.74 1.17
CA GLY A 26 -3.26 -14.90 0.84
C GLY A 26 -3.08 -13.80 1.88
N PHE A 27 -1.83 -13.48 2.19
CA PHE A 27 -1.48 -12.32 3.02
C PHE A 27 -0.14 -11.76 2.55
N CYS A 28 0.07 -10.47 2.79
CA CYS A 28 1.38 -9.85 2.58
C CYS A 28 2.29 -10.16 3.77
N SER A 29 3.46 -10.75 3.52
CA SER A 29 4.43 -11.09 4.56
C SER A 29 5.00 -9.85 5.27
N VAL A 30 4.98 -8.69 4.62
CA VAL A 30 5.40 -7.42 5.21
C VAL A 30 4.34 -6.93 6.19
N HIS A 31 3.09 -6.79 5.76
CA HIS A 31 2.02 -6.22 6.58
C HIS A 31 1.51 -7.14 7.69
N LYS A 32 1.70 -8.46 7.57
CA LYS A 32 1.36 -9.40 8.66
C LYS A 32 2.22 -9.23 9.92
N ARG A 33 3.36 -8.53 9.83
CA ARG A 33 4.26 -8.33 10.96
C ARG A 33 3.74 -7.33 11.98
N PHE A 34 2.87 -6.43 11.54
CA PHE A 34 2.30 -5.41 12.42
C PHE A 34 1.36 -6.06 13.42
N ASN A 35 1.42 -5.61 14.67
CA ASN A 35 0.55 -6.05 15.75
C ASN A 35 0.14 -4.88 16.65
N VAL A 36 -0.94 -5.05 17.40
CA VAL A 36 -1.49 -4.01 18.28
C VAL A 36 -0.49 -3.58 19.36
N GLY A 37 0.33 -4.49 19.86
CA GLY A 37 1.37 -4.16 20.86
C GLY A 37 2.41 -3.15 20.36
N GLN A 38 2.70 -3.13 19.05
CA GLN A 38 3.57 -2.11 18.46
C GLN A 38 2.89 -0.73 18.45
N ILE A 39 1.58 -0.68 18.21
CA ILE A 39 0.77 0.57 18.28
C ILE A 39 0.77 1.09 19.72
N GLU A 40 0.49 0.23 20.69
CA GLU A 40 0.51 0.58 22.11
C GLU A 40 1.87 1.09 22.56
N LYS A 41 2.95 0.42 22.12
CA LYS A 41 4.32 0.85 22.39
C LYS A 41 4.61 2.23 21.78
N ALA A 42 4.25 2.45 20.52
CA ALA A 42 4.44 3.74 19.86
C ALA A 42 3.69 4.87 20.60
N ARG A 43 2.46 4.60 21.07
CA ARG A 43 1.66 5.55 21.86
C ARG A 43 2.24 5.83 23.24
N ALA A 44 2.89 4.85 23.86
CA ALA A 44 3.59 5.02 25.13
C ALA A 44 4.88 5.84 24.98
N GLU A 45 5.65 5.61 23.91
CA GLU A 45 6.91 6.33 23.64
C GLU A 45 6.67 7.76 23.12
N PHE A 46 5.62 7.95 22.32
CA PHE A 46 5.27 9.23 21.71
C PHE A 46 3.80 9.59 22.03
N PRO A 47 3.55 10.31 23.13
CA PRO A 47 2.21 10.77 23.47
C PRO A 47 1.61 11.63 22.35
N GLY A 48 0.42 11.27 21.87
CA GLY A 48 -0.26 11.95 20.77
C GLY A 48 0.22 11.57 19.37
N VAL A 49 0.99 10.48 19.22
CA VAL A 49 1.35 9.93 17.90
C VAL A 49 0.11 9.57 17.09
N ASN A 50 0.13 9.92 15.80
CA ASN A 50 -0.89 9.53 14.84
C ASN A 50 -0.45 8.26 14.11
N VAL A 51 -1.19 7.16 14.28
CA VAL A 51 -0.84 5.85 13.75
C VAL A 51 -1.64 5.56 12.48
N ILE A 52 -0.95 5.43 11.33
CA ILE A 52 -1.59 5.16 10.05
C ILE A 52 -1.03 3.88 9.44
N VAL A 53 -1.90 2.92 9.10
CA VAL A 53 -1.49 1.59 8.60
C VAL A 53 -2.05 1.29 7.21
N HIS A 54 -1.45 0.34 6.51
CA HIS A 54 -2.00 -0.18 5.26
C HIS A 54 -3.14 -1.18 5.53
N PRO A 55 -4.22 -1.24 4.71
CA PRO A 55 -5.32 -2.19 4.91
C PRO A 55 -4.93 -3.66 4.69
N GLU A 56 -3.70 -3.95 4.24
CA GLU A 56 -3.16 -5.32 4.19
C GLU A 56 -2.68 -5.83 5.57
N CYS A 57 -2.66 -4.97 6.59
CA CYS A 57 -2.39 -5.36 7.96
C CYS A 57 -3.52 -6.25 8.52
N PRO A 58 -3.24 -7.06 9.56
CA PRO A 58 -4.29 -7.77 10.27
C PRO A 58 -5.40 -6.83 10.75
N MET A 59 -6.65 -7.31 10.74
CA MET A 59 -7.82 -6.45 11.03
C MET A 59 -7.72 -5.76 12.40
N GLU A 60 -7.26 -6.48 13.42
CA GLU A 60 -7.04 -5.92 14.77
C GLU A 60 -6.08 -4.71 14.78
N VAL A 61 -5.09 -4.70 13.88
CA VAL A 61 -4.16 -3.58 13.72
C VAL A 61 -4.81 -2.41 13.00
N VAL A 62 -5.63 -2.71 12.00
CA VAL A 62 -6.40 -1.70 11.26
C VAL A 62 -7.41 -1.01 12.19
N ASP A 63 -8.10 -1.77 13.03
CA ASP A 63 -9.08 -1.26 14.00
C ASP A 63 -8.43 -0.42 15.11
N ALA A 64 -7.20 -0.76 15.51
CA ALA A 64 -6.46 -0.04 16.54
C ALA A 64 -5.73 1.22 16.03
N ALA A 65 -5.62 1.39 14.71
CA ALA A 65 -4.94 2.53 14.09
C ALA A 65 -5.86 3.77 14.02
N ASP A 66 -5.27 4.96 13.97
CA ASP A 66 -5.99 6.24 13.81
C ASP A 66 -6.44 6.46 12.36
N GLY A 67 -5.83 5.75 11.41
CA GLY A 67 -6.26 5.71 10.03
C GLY A 67 -5.72 4.49 9.28
N ALA A 68 -6.44 4.07 8.24
CA ALA A 68 -6.02 3.00 7.36
C ALA A 68 -6.28 3.34 5.89
N GLY A 69 -5.30 3.09 5.02
CA GLY A 69 -5.45 3.38 3.60
C GLY A 69 -4.24 3.00 2.76
N SER A 70 -4.36 3.26 1.45
CA SER A 70 -3.26 3.02 0.52
C SER A 70 -2.04 3.89 0.84
N THR A 71 -0.93 3.60 0.19
CA THR A 71 0.26 4.45 0.24
C THR A 71 -0.05 5.90 -0.15
N ASP A 72 -0.94 6.13 -1.12
CA ASP A 72 -1.38 7.47 -1.50
C ASP A 72 -2.18 8.19 -0.39
N PHE A 73 -3.04 7.46 0.32
CA PHE A 73 -3.75 7.99 1.49
C PHE A 73 -2.78 8.44 2.58
N ILE A 74 -1.79 7.60 2.91
CA ILE A 74 -0.76 7.92 3.92
C ILE A 74 -0.01 9.20 3.54
N LYS A 75 0.40 9.32 2.25
CA LYS A 75 1.06 10.52 1.73
C LYS A 75 0.21 11.78 1.92
N LYS A 76 -1.07 11.72 1.55
CA LYS A 76 -2.00 12.84 1.68
C LYS A 76 -2.23 13.21 3.14
N ALA A 77 -2.35 12.24 4.03
CA ALA A 77 -2.53 12.49 5.47
C ALA A 77 -1.32 13.22 6.07
N ILE A 78 -0.10 12.83 5.71
CA ILE A 78 1.12 13.52 6.14
C ILE A 78 1.19 14.93 5.54
N ALA A 79 0.94 15.07 4.24
CA ALA A 79 1.00 16.38 3.58
C ALA A 79 -0.08 17.38 4.05
N ALA A 80 -1.21 16.88 4.57
CA ALA A 80 -2.28 17.70 5.12
C ALA A 80 -1.99 18.22 6.54
N ALA A 81 -0.97 17.68 7.23
CA ALA A 81 -0.62 18.13 8.56
C ALA A 81 0.11 19.48 8.50
N THR A 82 -0.52 20.52 9.04
CA THR A 82 0.02 21.89 9.05
C THR A 82 0.98 22.15 10.22
N GLU A 83 0.87 21.36 11.29
CA GLU A 83 1.69 21.48 12.49
C GLU A 83 2.68 20.31 12.62
N PRO A 84 3.85 20.49 13.28
CA PRO A 84 4.76 19.41 13.61
C PRO A 84 4.02 18.27 14.32
N THR A 85 3.99 17.10 13.70
CA THR A 85 3.19 15.94 14.11
C THR A 85 4.07 14.72 14.09
N THR A 86 3.83 13.81 15.04
CA THR A 86 4.51 12.53 15.09
C THR A 86 3.64 11.47 14.43
N PHE A 87 4.17 10.76 13.44
CA PHE A 87 3.49 9.72 12.70
C PHE A 87 4.19 8.37 12.86
N ALA A 88 3.43 7.36 13.27
CA ALA A 88 3.87 5.97 13.21
C ALA A 88 3.18 5.28 12.02
N ILE A 89 3.97 4.85 11.04
CA ILE A 89 3.44 4.33 9.78
C ILE A 89 3.62 2.80 9.70
N GLY A 90 2.51 2.08 9.53
CA GLY A 90 2.48 0.62 9.34
C GLY A 90 2.43 0.24 7.85
N THR A 91 3.53 0.42 7.14
CA THR A 91 3.68 -0.01 5.73
C THR A 91 5.14 -0.35 5.42
N GLU A 92 5.47 -0.52 4.13
CA GLU A 92 6.83 -0.80 3.68
C GLU A 92 7.81 0.33 4.06
N ILE A 93 8.97 -0.03 4.62
CA ILE A 93 9.90 0.88 5.28
C ILE A 93 10.56 1.91 4.36
N ASN A 94 10.87 1.57 3.11
CA ASN A 94 11.51 2.51 2.19
C ASN A 94 10.58 3.68 1.88
N MET A 95 9.27 3.43 1.81
CA MET A 95 8.30 4.50 1.72
C MET A 95 8.31 5.39 2.96
N VAL A 96 8.34 4.81 4.17
CA VAL A 96 8.34 5.58 5.43
C VAL A 96 9.60 6.46 5.52
N ASN A 97 10.77 5.90 5.24
CA ASN A 97 12.04 6.63 5.25
C ASN A 97 12.06 7.78 4.23
N ARG A 98 11.50 7.56 3.03
CA ARG A 98 11.37 8.61 2.04
C ARG A 98 10.45 9.74 2.53
N LEU A 99 9.31 9.41 3.13
CA LEU A 99 8.38 10.42 3.67
C LEU A 99 9.00 11.22 4.80
N ALA A 100 9.77 10.58 5.68
CA ALA A 100 10.53 11.25 6.73
C ALA A 100 11.57 12.23 6.17
N ALA A 101 12.27 11.85 5.10
CA ALA A 101 13.24 12.73 4.44
C ALA A 101 12.57 13.88 3.68
N GLU A 102 11.41 13.65 3.05
CA GLU A 102 10.65 14.65 2.32
C GLU A 102 9.91 15.64 3.25
N ASN A 103 9.65 15.27 4.49
CA ASN A 103 8.88 16.06 5.46
C ASN A 103 9.61 16.18 6.80
N PRO A 104 10.78 16.86 6.85
CA PRO A 104 11.62 16.94 8.04
C PRO A 104 10.97 17.71 9.21
N GLN A 105 9.89 18.45 8.96
CA GLN A 105 9.10 19.13 9.99
C GLN A 105 8.25 18.18 10.84
N HIS A 106 8.04 16.93 10.39
CA HIS A 106 7.28 15.91 11.10
C HIS A 106 8.22 14.80 11.59
N THR A 107 7.86 14.17 12.70
CA THR A 107 8.56 12.98 13.19
C THR A 107 7.90 11.75 12.60
N ILE A 108 8.44 11.21 11.51
CA ILE A 108 7.85 10.05 10.81
C ILE A 108 8.74 8.83 11.02
N PHE A 109 8.17 7.74 11.53
CA PHE A 109 8.90 6.48 11.74
C PHE A 109 8.05 5.26 11.43
N CYS A 110 8.72 4.13 11.22
CA CYS A 110 8.08 2.85 10.92
C CYS A 110 7.59 2.19 12.22
N LEU A 111 6.36 1.67 12.22
CA LEU A 111 5.76 1.04 13.38
C LEU A 111 6.48 -0.25 13.82
N ASP A 112 7.03 -1.01 12.86
CA ASP A 112 7.91 -2.15 13.16
C ASP A 112 9.37 -1.69 13.15
N PRO A 113 10.10 -1.78 14.30
CA PRO A 113 11.52 -1.47 14.36
C PRO A 113 12.39 -2.52 13.65
N VAL A 114 11.84 -3.72 13.42
CA VAL A 114 12.54 -4.82 12.75
C VAL A 114 12.25 -4.75 11.25
N ILE A 115 13.22 -4.21 10.51
CA ILE A 115 13.17 -4.05 9.06
C ILE A 115 12.86 -5.40 8.39
N CYS A 116 11.69 -5.51 7.77
CA CYS A 116 11.40 -6.56 6.80
C CYS A 116 11.08 -5.90 5.46
N PRO A 117 12.10 -5.57 4.64
CA PRO A 117 11.85 -4.97 3.35
C PRO A 117 11.10 -5.99 2.48
N CYS A 118 10.25 -5.51 1.59
CA CYS A 118 9.66 -6.38 0.59
C CYS A 118 10.79 -6.96 -0.29
N SER A 119 11.13 -8.23 -0.08
CA SER A 119 12.34 -8.86 -0.64
C SER A 119 12.35 -8.86 -2.17
N THR A 120 11.17 -8.86 -2.79
CA THR A 120 11.01 -8.74 -4.24
C THR A 120 11.20 -7.30 -4.72
N MET A 121 10.73 -6.29 -3.97
CA MET A 121 11.02 -4.89 -4.29
C MET A 121 12.52 -4.57 -4.18
N TYR A 122 13.20 -5.16 -3.19
CA TYR A 122 14.64 -4.99 -2.99
C TYR A 122 15.52 -5.57 -4.11
N ARG A 123 14.92 -6.32 -5.05
CA ARG A 123 15.63 -6.80 -6.25
C ARG A 123 15.86 -5.68 -7.27
N ILE A 124 15.21 -4.53 -7.14
CA ILE A 124 15.47 -3.37 -7.98
C ILE A 124 16.65 -2.61 -7.39
N HIS A 125 17.80 -2.71 -8.05
CA HIS A 125 19.08 -2.15 -7.57
C HIS A 125 19.67 -1.23 -8.64
N PRO A 126 20.36 -0.11 -8.26
CA PRO A 126 20.98 0.80 -9.22
C PRO A 126 21.91 0.11 -10.23
N GLY A 127 22.62 -0.94 -9.81
CA GLY A 127 23.46 -1.74 -10.72
C GLY A 127 22.68 -2.44 -11.83
N TYR A 128 21.49 -2.98 -11.54
CA TYR A 128 20.64 -3.58 -12.57
C TYR A 128 20.01 -2.52 -13.47
N LEU A 129 19.68 -1.35 -12.91
CA LEU A 129 19.21 -0.23 -13.72
C LEU A 129 20.30 0.25 -14.68
N ALA A 130 21.53 0.44 -14.21
CA ALA A 130 22.67 0.83 -15.04
C ALA A 130 22.89 -0.19 -16.18
N TRP A 131 22.91 -1.48 -15.86
CA TRP A 131 23.02 -2.55 -16.85
C TRP A 131 21.91 -2.49 -17.91
N VAL A 132 20.64 -2.33 -17.51
CA VAL A 132 19.52 -2.21 -18.46
C VAL A 132 19.70 -0.97 -19.35
N LEU A 133 20.16 0.15 -18.81
CA LEU A 133 20.40 1.38 -19.59
C LEU A 133 21.55 1.20 -20.60
N GLU A 134 22.64 0.55 -20.20
CA GLU A 134 23.77 0.25 -21.09
C GLU A 134 23.33 -0.65 -22.26
N GLU A 135 22.57 -1.70 -21.98
CA GLU A 135 22.02 -2.58 -23.02
C GLU A 135 21.15 -1.81 -24.03
N LEU A 136 20.32 -0.88 -23.54
CA LEU A 136 19.47 -0.06 -24.40
C LEU A 136 20.27 0.90 -25.28
N VAL A 137 21.37 1.50 -24.76
CA VAL A 137 22.27 2.34 -25.55
C VAL A 137 22.93 1.54 -26.67
N GLU A 138 23.27 0.28 -26.39
CA GLU A 138 23.82 -0.66 -27.36
C GLU A 138 22.75 -1.26 -28.32
N GLY A 139 21.50 -0.79 -28.23
CA GLY A 139 20.39 -1.23 -29.08
C GLY A 139 19.80 -2.59 -28.72
N ARG A 140 20.15 -3.16 -27.56
CA ARG A 140 19.64 -4.44 -27.06
C ARG A 140 18.53 -4.22 -26.04
N VAL A 141 17.41 -4.91 -26.20
CA VAL A 141 16.29 -4.86 -25.25
C VAL A 141 16.33 -6.10 -24.37
N VAL A 142 16.69 -5.93 -23.10
CA VAL A 142 16.70 -6.99 -22.09
C VAL A 142 15.46 -6.96 -21.20
N ASN A 143 15.03 -8.11 -20.69
CA ASN A 143 13.91 -8.25 -19.75
C ASN A 143 12.59 -7.60 -20.20
N ARG A 144 12.31 -7.58 -21.51
CA ARG A 144 11.06 -7.06 -22.05
C ARG A 144 9.88 -7.87 -21.51
N ILE A 145 9.02 -7.22 -20.73
CA ILE A 145 7.78 -7.83 -20.26
C ILE A 145 6.88 -8.06 -21.48
N THR A 146 6.51 -9.31 -21.71
CA THR A 146 5.55 -9.73 -22.72
C THR A 146 4.47 -10.57 -22.06
N VAL A 147 3.25 -10.48 -22.58
CA VAL A 147 2.09 -11.20 -22.09
C VAL A 147 1.38 -11.73 -23.32
N ASP A 148 1.02 -13.02 -23.30
CA ASP A 148 0.33 -13.67 -24.41
C ASP A 148 -1.02 -12.99 -24.69
N ASP A 149 -1.38 -12.88 -25.97
CA ASP A 149 -2.60 -12.17 -26.40
C ASP A 149 -3.87 -12.78 -25.76
N SER A 150 -3.89 -14.11 -25.60
CA SER A 150 -5.00 -14.84 -24.95
C SER A 150 -5.24 -14.43 -23.48
N VAL A 151 -4.18 -14.02 -22.78
CA VAL A 151 -4.26 -13.51 -21.40
C VAL A 151 -4.58 -12.01 -21.41
N LYS A 152 -3.96 -11.27 -22.33
CA LYS A 152 -4.04 -9.81 -22.43
C LYS A 152 -5.47 -9.32 -22.65
N ASP A 153 -6.23 -9.97 -23.53
CA ASP A 153 -7.58 -9.51 -23.88
C ASP A 153 -8.52 -9.47 -22.66
N ASN A 154 -8.57 -10.57 -21.91
CA ASN A 154 -9.41 -10.67 -20.72
C ASN A 154 -8.90 -9.79 -19.57
N ALA A 155 -7.58 -9.75 -19.35
CA ALA A 155 -6.98 -8.90 -18.32
C ALA A 155 -7.24 -7.41 -18.60
N LYS A 156 -7.17 -7.00 -19.87
CA LYS A 156 -7.44 -5.62 -20.30
C LYS A 156 -8.90 -5.23 -20.04
N ILE A 157 -9.86 -6.09 -20.37
CA ILE A 157 -11.28 -5.83 -20.09
C ILE A 157 -11.52 -5.61 -18.58
N ALA A 158 -10.91 -6.44 -17.73
CA ALA A 158 -11.03 -6.29 -16.27
C ALA A 158 -10.44 -4.95 -15.79
N LEU A 159 -9.24 -4.60 -16.28
CA LEU A 159 -8.57 -3.34 -15.94
C LEU A 159 -9.36 -2.12 -16.42
N GLU A 160 -9.86 -2.13 -17.66
CA GLU A 160 -10.66 -1.02 -18.21
C GLU A 160 -11.95 -0.81 -17.43
N ARG A 161 -12.63 -1.90 -17.01
CA ARG A 161 -13.82 -1.83 -16.16
C ARG A 161 -13.49 -1.25 -14.77
N MET A 162 -12.36 -1.63 -14.17
CA MET A 162 -11.90 -1.07 -12.91
C MET A 162 -11.62 0.43 -13.02
N LEU A 163 -10.94 0.87 -14.08
CA LEU A 163 -10.64 2.29 -14.32
C LEU A 163 -11.88 3.12 -14.68
N ALA A 164 -12.83 2.52 -15.40
CA ALA A 164 -14.14 3.13 -15.68
C ALA A 164 -14.98 3.26 -14.41
N ALA A 165 -14.85 2.32 -13.47
CA ALA A 165 -15.32 2.41 -12.09
C ALA A 165 -14.43 3.35 -11.25
N ARG A 166 -14.11 4.52 -11.82
CA ARG A 166 -13.45 5.67 -11.21
C ARG A 166 -13.98 5.84 -9.78
N PRO A 167 -13.21 5.93 -8.69
CA PRO A 167 -13.65 6.49 -7.41
C PRO A 167 -13.56 8.03 -7.46
N LEU A 168 -14.39 8.77 -6.72
CA LEU A 168 -14.32 10.24 -6.67
C LEU A 168 -13.36 10.58 -5.53
#